data_AF-A0A5R9MAA1-F1
#
_entry.id   AF-A0A5R9MAA1-F1
#
_cell.length_a   1.000
_cell.length_b   1.000
_cell.length_c   1.000
_cell.angle_alpha   90.00
_cell.angle_beta   90.00
_cell.angle_gamma   90.00
#
_symmetry.space_group_name_H-M   'P 1'
#
loop_
_entity.id
_entity.type
_entity.pdbx_description
1 polymer ?
#
loop_
_entity_poly.entity_id
_entity_poly.type
_entity_poly.pdbx_seq_one_letter_code
_entity_poly.pdbx_strand_id
1 'polypeptide(L)'
;MTARSSAEEFWPFLISRGHVTTYRVVVAPQFLCEADLAGLLYDLAGGEPTPPGHGRYRVVRGTAAGDFVLMFRVQLGELEGSAGQPGAPLRDEHGRRIPVIDGVVERVRRFDPTTGAGVLDEGRRRCRQRFREFWESGDGSRAPHPSAAFAAARTQGGAVRWEALPEYVVARLTSTDSPFEGDGGAGEREAEPGESGESPGGTVRWPRRLTVGAALSLAAGLAGWAVSRSHH
;
A
#
# COMPACT_ATOMS: atom_id res chain seq x y z
N MET A 1 -7.41 -33.69 -17.39
CA MET A 1 -6.37 -33.23 -16.42
C MET A 1 -6.91 -32.03 -15.68
N THR A 2 -7.38 -32.22 -14.45
CA THR A 2 -7.88 -31.12 -13.60
C THR A 2 -6.68 -30.52 -12.89
N ALA A 3 -6.30 -29.28 -13.23
CA ALA A 3 -5.24 -28.58 -12.54
C ALA A 3 -5.62 -28.39 -11.06
N ARG A 4 -4.76 -28.86 -10.14
CA ARG A 4 -4.90 -28.56 -8.72
C ARG A 4 -4.64 -27.06 -8.54
N SER A 5 -5.70 -26.29 -8.29
CA SER A 5 -5.56 -24.92 -7.81
C SER A 5 -5.06 -24.98 -6.37
N SER A 6 -3.80 -24.61 -6.12
CA SER A 6 -3.32 -24.39 -4.76
C SER A 6 -3.97 -23.12 -4.24
N ALA A 7 -4.68 -23.22 -3.11
CA ALA A 7 -5.18 -22.03 -2.43
C ALA A 7 -3.99 -21.24 -1.89
N GLU A 8 -3.99 -19.93 -2.14
CA GLU A 8 -2.98 -19.01 -1.64
C GLU A 8 -3.53 -18.18 -0.49
N GLU A 9 -2.64 -17.77 0.40
CA GLU A 9 -2.98 -16.98 1.57
C GLU A 9 -2.80 -15.49 1.30
N PHE A 10 -3.85 -14.74 1.58
CA PHE A 10 -3.91 -13.29 1.42
C PHE A 10 -4.25 -12.62 2.74
N TRP A 11 -3.63 -11.48 3.02
CA TRP A 11 -3.90 -10.66 4.20
C TRP A 11 -4.50 -9.33 3.76
N PRO A 12 -5.73 -8.99 4.17
CA PRO A 12 -6.33 -7.74 3.76
C PRO A 12 -5.70 -6.56 4.48
N PHE A 13 -5.66 -5.41 3.82
CA PHE A 13 -5.25 -4.15 4.41
C PHE A 13 -6.16 -3.01 3.93
N LEU A 14 -6.18 -1.94 4.71
CA LEU A 14 -6.92 -0.73 4.38
C LEU A 14 -6.23 0.50 4.93
N ILE A 15 -6.08 1.51 4.09
CA ILE A 15 -5.56 2.84 4.43
C ILE A 15 -6.66 3.84 4.11
N SER A 16 -6.92 4.73 5.06
CA SER A 16 -7.88 5.82 4.89
C SER A 16 -7.54 6.94 5.86
N ARG A 17 -8.37 7.98 5.89
CA ARG A 17 -8.37 9.01 6.92
C ARG A 17 -9.76 9.16 7.50
N GLY A 18 -9.84 9.63 8.74
CA GLY A 18 -11.12 10.03 9.35
C GLY A 18 -11.49 11.46 8.97
N HIS A 19 -12.58 11.95 9.57
CA HIS A 19 -13.07 13.33 9.37
C HIS A 19 -12.00 14.37 9.70
N VAL A 20 -11.38 14.24 10.87
CA VAL A 20 -10.41 15.19 11.43
C VAL A 20 -8.98 14.63 11.51
N THR A 21 -8.77 13.41 11.02
CA THR A 21 -7.48 12.70 11.15
C THR A 21 -6.77 12.64 9.81
N THR A 22 -5.43 12.49 9.86
CA THR A 22 -4.60 12.28 8.68
C THR A 22 -4.76 10.85 8.14
N TYR A 23 -4.19 10.59 6.96
CA TYR A 23 -4.12 9.23 6.44
C TYR A 23 -3.36 8.31 7.38
N ARG A 24 -3.89 7.10 7.52
CA ARG A 24 -3.30 6.06 8.34
C ARG A 24 -3.74 4.68 7.88
N VAL A 25 -3.00 3.70 8.36
CA VAL A 25 -3.31 2.29 8.18
C VAL A 25 -4.37 1.90 9.20
N VAL A 26 -5.55 1.51 8.72
CA VAL A 26 -6.69 1.10 9.55
C VAL A 26 -6.64 -0.40 9.82
N VAL A 27 -6.33 -1.16 8.76
CA VAL A 27 -6.17 -2.62 8.81
C VAL A 27 -4.84 -2.97 8.17
N ALA A 28 -4.06 -3.84 8.80
CA ALA A 28 -2.78 -4.31 8.29
C ALA A 28 -2.63 -5.82 8.50
N PRO A 29 -1.88 -6.54 7.65
CA PRO A 29 -1.51 -7.93 7.87
C PRO A 29 -0.90 -8.12 9.26
N GLN A 30 -1.37 -9.11 10.02
CA GLN A 30 -0.88 -9.37 11.38
C GLN A 30 0.65 -9.44 11.43
N PHE A 31 1.28 -10.11 10.47
CA PHE A 31 2.73 -10.25 10.45
C PHE A 31 3.50 -8.95 10.19
N LEU A 32 2.87 -7.93 9.59
CA LEU A 32 3.45 -6.59 9.47
C LEU A 32 3.28 -5.81 10.77
N CYS A 33 2.18 -6.01 11.50
CA CYS A 33 2.02 -5.44 12.83
C CYS A 33 3.06 -6.00 13.82
N GLU A 34 3.28 -7.32 13.81
CA GLU A 34 4.26 -7.99 14.67
C GLU A 34 5.70 -7.53 14.42
N ALA A 35 6.01 -7.14 13.18
CA ALA A 35 7.32 -6.63 12.78
C ALA A 35 7.46 -5.10 12.90
N ASP A 36 6.45 -4.40 13.42
CA ASP A 36 6.37 -2.92 13.43
C ASP A 36 6.54 -2.27 12.05
N LEU A 37 6.03 -2.95 11.01
CA LEU A 37 6.10 -2.52 9.60
C LEU A 37 4.74 -2.10 9.04
N ALA A 38 3.69 -2.04 9.86
CA ALA A 38 2.36 -1.66 9.38
C ALA A 38 2.35 -0.28 8.71
N GLY A 39 3.09 0.70 9.27
CA GLY A 39 3.20 2.05 8.72
C GLY A 39 3.75 2.11 7.30
N LEU A 40 4.62 1.16 6.92
CA LEU A 40 5.22 1.08 5.59
C LEU A 40 4.15 0.94 4.48
N LEU A 41 2.98 0.37 4.79
CA LEU A 41 1.89 0.26 3.81
C LEU A 41 1.47 1.63 3.24
N TYR A 42 1.54 2.69 4.05
CA TYR A 42 1.22 4.05 3.61
C TYR A 42 2.18 4.57 2.52
N ASP A 43 3.47 4.26 2.65
CA ASP A 43 4.49 4.69 1.69
C ASP A 43 4.46 3.87 0.40
N LEU A 44 4.04 2.61 0.52
CA LEU A 44 4.02 1.64 -0.58
C LEU A 44 2.74 1.70 -1.40
N ALA A 45 1.61 1.97 -0.76
CA ALA A 45 0.29 2.00 -1.38
C ALA A 45 -0.21 3.46 -1.47
N GLY A 46 -0.37 3.96 -2.69
CA GLY A 46 -0.79 5.33 -2.94
C GLY A 46 -0.85 5.69 -4.41
N GLY A 47 -0.97 6.98 -4.68
CA GLY A 47 -1.04 7.55 -6.02
C GLY A 47 -2.47 7.91 -6.45
N GLU A 48 -2.64 8.15 -7.75
CA GLU A 48 -3.91 8.58 -8.30
C GLU A 48 -5.01 7.51 -8.17
N PRO A 49 -6.29 7.90 -8.10
CA PRO A 49 -7.41 6.96 -8.13
C PRO A 49 -7.27 5.93 -9.25
N THR A 50 -7.45 4.66 -8.91
CA THR A 50 -7.39 3.54 -9.83
C THR A 50 -8.69 3.46 -10.64
N PRO A 51 -8.64 3.37 -11.98
CA PRO A 51 -9.85 3.19 -12.78
C PRO A 51 -10.62 1.91 -12.43
N PRO A 52 -11.93 1.85 -12.66
CA PRO A 52 -12.70 0.61 -12.50
C PRO A 52 -12.07 -0.56 -13.29
N GLY A 53 -12.07 -1.76 -12.70
CA GLY A 53 -11.46 -2.95 -13.29
C GLY A 53 -9.92 -2.95 -13.33
N HIS A 54 -9.26 -1.96 -12.74
CA HIS A 54 -7.79 -1.92 -12.64
C HIS A 54 -7.33 -2.14 -11.20
N GLY A 55 -6.08 -2.55 -11.06
CA GLY A 55 -5.38 -2.71 -9.78
C GLY A 55 -3.91 -2.37 -9.95
N ARG A 56 -3.24 -2.07 -8.85
CA ARG A 56 -1.79 -1.88 -8.81
C ARG A 56 -1.16 -2.97 -7.97
N TYR A 57 0.06 -3.34 -8.33
CA TYR A 57 0.87 -4.19 -7.46
C TYR A 57 2.28 -3.67 -7.30
N ARG A 58 2.90 -4.03 -6.17
CA ARG A 58 4.28 -3.69 -5.85
C ARG A 58 4.92 -4.86 -5.12
N VAL A 59 6.08 -5.31 -5.62
CA VAL A 59 6.94 -6.27 -4.93
C VAL A 59 7.75 -5.54 -3.87
N VAL A 60 7.83 -6.13 -2.68
CA VAL A 60 8.59 -5.61 -1.54
C VAL A 60 9.59 -6.67 -1.09
N ARG A 61 10.86 -6.27 -1.00
CA ARG A 61 11.97 -7.16 -0.66
C ARG A 61 12.78 -6.67 0.53
N GLY A 62 13.38 -7.62 1.22
CA GLY A 62 14.40 -7.36 2.24
C GLY A 62 13.86 -6.80 3.55
N THR A 63 12.56 -6.95 3.81
CA THR A 63 11.96 -6.50 5.08
C THR A 63 12.20 -7.52 6.19
N ALA A 64 12.14 -7.09 7.45
CA ALA A 64 12.21 -8.00 8.60
C ALA A 64 11.03 -9.00 8.65
N ALA A 65 9.91 -8.68 8.01
CA ALA A 65 8.75 -9.54 7.86
C ALA A 65 8.85 -10.55 6.70
N GLY A 66 9.97 -10.55 5.97
CA GLY A 66 10.15 -11.29 4.73
C GLY A 66 9.70 -10.53 3.48
N ASP A 67 9.72 -11.22 2.35
CA ASP A 67 9.31 -10.66 1.06
C ASP A 67 7.79 -10.83 0.85
N PHE A 68 7.17 -9.81 0.27
CA PHE A 68 5.74 -9.83 0.00
C PHE A 68 5.37 -8.98 -1.21
N VAL A 69 4.15 -9.17 -1.71
CA VAL A 69 3.55 -8.33 -2.75
C VAL A 69 2.33 -7.64 -2.19
N LEU A 70 2.21 -6.33 -2.44
CA LEU A 70 0.96 -5.60 -2.26
C LEU A 70 0.18 -5.63 -3.56
N MET A 71 -1.11 -5.87 -3.47
CA MET A 71 -2.08 -5.73 -4.54
C MET A 71 -3.20 -4.82 -4.06
N PHE A 72 -3.47 -3.71 -4.73
CA PHE A 72 -4.39 -2.70 -4.19
C PHE A 72 -5.08 -1.84 -5.24
N ARG A 73 -6.09 -1.10 -4.79
CA ARG A 73 -6.80 -0.06 -5.54
C ARG A 73 -6.83 1.21 -4.72
N VAL A 74 -6.76 2.35 -5.37
CA VAL A 74 -7.05 3.66 -4.77
C VAL A 74 -8.43 4.07 -5.25
N GLN A 75 -9.41 4.15 -4.36
CA GLN A 75 -10.78 4.47 -4.73
C GLN A 75 -11.22 5.78 -4.11
N LEU A 76 -11.83 6.66 -4.90
CA LEU A 76 -12.52 7.83 -4.38
C LEU A 76 -13.94 7.42 -4.00
N GLY A 77 -14.23 7.42 -2.70
CA GLY A 77 -15.56 7.10 -2.21
C GLY A 77 -15.64 5.77 -1.47
N GLU A 78 -16.84 5.19 -1.49
CA GLU A 78 -17.30 4.29 -0.43
C GLU A 78 -16.53 2.98 -0.27
N LEU A 79 -16.34 2.64 1.00
CA LEU A 79 -16.54 1.28 1.47
C LEU A 79 -18.03 1.15 1.79
N GLU A 80 -18.84 0.51 0.93
CA GLU A 80 -20.32 0.45 1.05
C GLU A 80 -20.83 0.43 2.51
N GLY A 81 -21.72 1.37 2.85
CA GLY A 81 -22.39 1.41 4.15
C GLY A 81 -21.55 1.92 5.32
N SER A 82 -20.59 2.81 5.06
CA SER A 82 -19.75 3.46 6.08
C SER A 82 -20.29 4.79 6.61
N ALA A 83 -21.35 5.37 6.01
CA ALA A 83 -21.95 6.64 6.42
C ALA A 83 -23.50 6.65 6.40
N GLY A 84 -24.16 5.49 6.51
CA GLY A 84 -25.62 5.39 6.63
C GLY A 84 -26.44 5.61 5.35
N GLN A 85 -25.84 6.12 4.26
CA GLN A 85 -26.42 6.11 2.92
C GLN A 85 -25.54 5.32 1.96
N PRO A 86 -26.06 4.27 1.29
CA PRO A 86 -25.36 3.62 0.18
C PRO A 86 -25.17 4.58 -1.00
N GLY A 87 -23.96 4.65 -1.54
CA GLY A 87 -23.59 5.40 -2.75
C GLY A 87 -23.03 6.82 -2.55
N ALA A 88 -22.92 7.34 -1.33
CA ALA A 88 -22.39 8.67 -1.04
C ALA A 88 -20.86 8.65 -0.79
N PRO A 89 -20.04 9.44 -1.52
CA PRO A 89 -18.60 9.46 -1.30
C PRO A 89 -18.25 9.97 0.11
N LEU A 90 -17.25 9.35 0.74
CA LEU A 90 -16.66 9.84 1.99
C LEU A 90 -16.10 11.25 1.79
N ARG A 91 -16.46 12.16 2.68
CA ARG A 91 -16.00 13.54 2.68
C ARG A 91 -15.48 13.94 4.05
N ASP A 92 -14.47 14.80 4.07
CA ASP A 92 -14.03 15.47 5.29
C ASP A 92 -14.91 16.68 5.64
N GLU A 93 -14.58 17.37 6.72
CA GLU A 93 -15.30 18.56 7.20
C GLU A 93 -15.35 19.72 6.19
N HIS A 94 -14.43 19.75 5.23
CA HIS A 94 -14.40 20.74 4.14
C HIS A 94 -15.08 20.24 2.86
N GLY A 95 -15.75 19.08 2.92
CA GLY A 95 -16.43 18.49 1.78
C GLY A 95 -15.49 17.85 0.75
N ARG A 96 -14.18 17.73 1.02
CA ARG A 96 -13.23 17.10 0.08
C ARG A 96 -13.39 15.59 0.11
N ARG A 97 -13.29 14.94 -1.06
CA ARG A 97 -13.40 13.48 -1.16
C ARG A 97 -12.21 12.80 -0.48
N ILE A 98 -12.49 11.77 0.30
CA ILE A 98 -11.47 10.95 0.96
C ILE A 98 -11.22 9.69 0.12
N PRO A 99 -10.03 9.52 -0.48
CA PRO A 99 -9.63 8.25 -1.05
C PRO A 99 -9.47 7.18 0.04
N VAL A 100 -9.92 5.98 -0.29
CA VAL A 100 -9.66 4.75 0.45
C VAL A 100 -8.72 3.90 -0.39
N ILE A 101 -7.68 3.37 0.24
CA ILE A 101 -6.78 2.40 -0.39
C ILE A 101 -7.07 1.05 0.25
N ASP A 102 -7.65 0.14 -0.52
CA ASP A 102 -7.92 -1.24 -0.11
C ASP A 102 -7.08 -2.21 -0.94
N GLY A 103 -6.66 -3.28 -0.29
CA GLY A 103 -5.87 -4.29 -0.96
C GLY A 103 -5.66 -5.54 -0.14
N VAL A 104 -4.83 -6.40 -0.68
CA VAL A 104 -4.31 -7.58 -0.01
C VAL A 104 -2.80 -7.63 -0.12
N VAL A 105 -2.20 -8.32 0.83
CA VAL A 105 -0.80 -8.70 0.83
C VAL A 105 -0.70 -10.20 0.65
N GLU A 106 0.22 -10.63 -0.19
CA GLU A 106 0.58 -12.02 -0.39
C GLU A 106 2.06 -12.18 0.02
N ARG A 107 2.35 -13.14 0.90
CA ARG A 107 3.73 -13.53 1.18
C ARG A 107 4.22 -14.35 -0.01
N VAL A 108 5.27 -13.89 -0.69
CA VAL A 108 5.70 -14.54 -1.93
C VAL A 108 7.16 -14.97 -1.91
N ARG A 109 7.41 -16.08 -2.61
CA ARG A 109 8.71 -16.33 -3.25
C ARG A 109 8.72 -15.76 -4.67
N ARG A 110 7.59 -15.86 -5.40
CA ARG A 110 7.39 -15.36 -6.76
C ARG A 110 5.97 -14.81 -6.91
N PHE A 111 5.85 -13.61 -7.47
CA PHE A 111 4.56 -13.00 -7.80
C PHE A 111 4.02 -13.52 -9.13
N ASP A 112 2.71 -13.73 -9.20
CA ASP A 112 1.97 -13.98 -10.43
C ASP A 112 0.85 -12.92 -10.57
N PRO A 113 0.75 -12.17 -11.68
CA PRO A 113 -0.29 -11.17 -11.90
C PRO A 113 -1.66 -11.76 -12.26
N THR A 114 -1.86 -13.08 -12.21
CA THR A 114 -3.16 -13.71 -12.50
C THR A 114 -4.19 -13.62 -11.37
N THR A 115 -3.88 -12.93 -10.27
CA THR A 115 -4.82 -12.71 -9.16
C THR A 115 -6.05 -11.96 -9.65
N GLY A 116 -7.22 -12.60 -9.57
CA GLY A 116 -8.50 -12.02 -10.01
C GLY A 116 -9.07 -10.96 -9.06
N ALA A 117 -10.05 -10.20 -9.54
CA ALA A 117 -10.73 -9.13 -8.78
C ALA A 117 -11.34 -9.63 -7.46
N GLY A 118 -11.82 -10.88 -7.44
CA GLY A 118 -12.49 -11.46 -6.29
C GLY A 118 -11.64 -11.45 -5.00
N VAL A 119 -10.31 -11.53 -5.11
CA VAL A 119 -9.42 -11.47 -3.94
C VAL A 119 -9.42 -10.07 -3.32
N LEU A 120 -9.40 -9.01 -4.14
CA LEU A 120 -9.48 -7.64 -3.63
C LEU A 120 -10.85 -7.34 -3.02
N ASP A 121 -11.92 -7.85 -3.62
CA ASP A 121 -13.28 -7.64 -3.13
C ASP A 121 -13.53 -8.41 -1.81
N GLU A 122 -12.98 -9.62 -1.69
CA GLU A 122 -12.92 -10.37 -0.43
C GLU A 122 -12.16 -9.58 0.65
N GLY A 123 -10.96 -9.08 0.32
CA GLY A 123 -10.15 -8.31 1.27
C GLY A 123 -10.86 -7.04 1.74
N ARG A 124 -11.48 -6.30 0.81
CA ARG A 124 -12.35 -5.16 1.09
C ARG A 124 -13.50 -5.51 2.01
N ARG A 125 -14.19 -6.63 1.75
CA ARG A 125 -15.31 -7.09 2.60
C ARG A 125 -14.86 -7.32 4.03
N ARG A 126 -13.68 -7.93 4.23
CA ARG A 126 -13.09 -8.18 5.55
C ARG A 126 -12.67 -6.90 6.28
N CYS A 127 -12.24 -5.87 5.56
CA CYS A 127 -11.90 -4.57 6.15
C CYS A 127 -13.13 -3.73 6.55
N ARG A 128 -14.33 -4.06 6.06
CA ARG A 128 -15.52 -3.19 6.15
C ARG A 128 -15.91 -2.78 7.56
N GLN A 129 -16.00 -3.76 8.46
CA GLN A 129 -16.39 -3.50 9.84
C GLN A 129 -15.35 -2.62 10.56
N ARG A 130 -14.05 -2.94 10.41
CA ARG A 130 -12.97 -2.18 11.05
C ARG A 130 -12.87 -0.75 10.53
N PHE A 131 -13.12 -0.55 9.24
CA PHE A 131 -13.21 0.79 8.69
C PHE A 131 -14.38 1.59 9.28
N ARG A 132 -15.56 0.99 9.44
CA ARG A 132 -16.70 1.65 10.08
C ARG A 132 -16.38 2.07 11.51
N GLU A 133 -15.84 1.16 12.32
CA GLU A 133 -15.42 1.45 13.70
C GLU A 133 -14.39 2.59 13.76
N PHE A 134 -13.41 2.58 12.85
CA PHE A 134 -12.44 3.66 12.72
C PHE A 134 -13.11 5.00 12.37
N TRP A 135 -13.98 5.00 11.36
CA TRP A 135 -14.67 6.18 10.87
C TRP A 135 -15.57 6.82 11.93
N GLU A 136 -16.35 6.01 12.64
CA GLU A 136 -17.29 6.46 13.69
C GLU A 136 -16.58 6.93 14.96
N SER A 137 -15.43 6.34 15.30
CA SER A 137 -14.71 6.71 16.53
C SER A 137 -14.09 8.11 16.48
N GLY A 138 -13.74 8.60 15.28
CA GLY A 138 -12.96 9.83 15.12
C GLY A 138 -11.54 9.77 15.70
N ASP A 139 -11.13 8.62 16.24
CA ASP A 139 -9.89 8.46 17.01
C ASP A 139 -8.71 8.16 16.07
N GLY A 140 -7.91 9.19 15.84
CA GLY A 140 -6.70 9.13 15.03
C GLY A 140 -5.50 8.48 15.70
N SER A 141 -5.60 8.05 16.97
CA SER A 141 -4.47 7.51 17.73
C SER A 141 -4.40 5.98 17.72
N ARG A 142 -5.49 5.28 17.40
CA ARG A 142 -5.55 3.80 17.47
C ARG A 142 -4.50 3.08 16.63
N ALA A 143 -3.80 2.09 17.18
CA ALA A 143 -2.95 1.23 16.37
C ALA A 143 -3.73 0.53 15.23
N PRO A 144 -3.08 0.18 14.10
CA PRO A 144 -3.72 -0.58 13.03
C PRO A 144 -4.32 -1.90 13.53
N HIS A 145 -5.52 -2.26 13.08
CA HIS A 145 -6.11 -3.55 13.43
C HIS A 145 -5.40 -4.68 12.65
N PRO A 146 -4.85 -5.72 13.32
CA PRO A 146 -4.21 -6.83 12.62
C PRO A 146 -5.24 -7.67 11.87
N SER A 147 -4.93 -8.08 10.64
CA SER A 147 -5.76 -8.95 9.83
C SER A 147 -5.21 -10.37 9.79
N ALA A 148 -6.12 -11.34 9.84
CA ALA A 148 -5.80 -12.74 9.63
C ALA A 148 -5.74 -13.07 8.13
N ALA A 149 -4.95 -14.10 7.80
CA ALA A 149 -4.90 -14.65 6.45
C ALA A 149 -6.26 -15.18 6.01
N PHE A 150 -6.51 -15.18 4.71
CA PHE A 150 -7.57 -15.95 4.11
C PHE A 150 -7.09 -16.67 2.87
N ALA A 151 -7.58 -17.90 2.71
CA ALA A 151 -7.32 -18.70 1.53
C ALA A 151 -8.22 -18.24 0.38
N ALA A 152 -7.64 -17.98 -0.79
CA ALA A 152 -8.39 -17.79 -2.02
C ALA A 152 -7.70 -18.53 -3.17
N ALA A 153 -8.51 -19.05 -4.09
CA ALA A 153 -7.98 -19.56 -5.35
C ALA A 153 -7.60 -18.38 -6.25
N ARG A 154 -6.50 -18.49 -6.99
CA ARG A 154 -6.24 -17.64 -8.15
C ARG A 154 -7.27 -17.98 -9.22
N THR A 155 -8.43 -17.34 -9.17
CA THR A 155 -9.44 -17.51 -10.21
C THR A 155 -9.01 -16.71 -11.43
N GLN A 156 -8.94 -17.36 -12.60
CA GLN A 156 -8.72 -16.68 -13.88
C GLN A 156 -9.94 -15.84 -14.35
N GLY A 157 -10.91 -15.58 -13.46
CA GLY A 157 -12.18 -14.93 -13.76
C GLY A 157 -12.27 -13.53 -13.18
N GLY A 158 -12.59 -12.55 -14.03
CA GLY A 158 -12.63 -11.12 -13.69
C GLY A 158 -11.26 -10.47 -13.92
N ALA A 159 -11.00 -10.09 -15.17
CA ALA A 159 -9.72 -9.52 -15.60
C ALA A 159 -9.49 -8.16 -14.92
N VAL A 160 -8.81 -8.18 -13.77
CA VAL A 160 -8.17 -6.96 -13.26
C VAL A 160 -7.01 -6.65 -14.18
N ARG A 161 -7.00 -5.44 -14.73
CA ARG A 161 -5.81 -4.96 -15.42
C ARG A 161 -4.83 -4.45 -14.37
N TRP A 162 -3.76 -5.20 -14.18
CA TRP A 162 -2.71 -4.88 -13.22
C TRP A 162 -1.69 -3.90 -13.79
N GLU A 163 -1.42 -2.84 -13.04
CA GLU A 163 -0.30 -1.92 -13.23
C GLU A 163 0.83 -2.30 -12.26
N ALA A 164 1.99 -2.62 -12.81
CA ALA A 164 3.19 -2.89 -12.04
C ALA A 164 3.83 -1.58 -11.58
N LEU A 165 4.00 -1.42 -10.27
CA LEU A 165 4.79 -0.32 -9.71
C LEU A 165 6.25 -0.74 -9.53
N PRO A 166 7.20 0.22 -9.52
CA PRO A 166 8.59 -0.08 -9.20
C PRO A 166 8.72 -0.84 -7.88
N GLU A 167 9.57 -1.86 -7.90
CA GLU A 167 9.91 -2.66 -6.73
C GLU A 167 10.42 -1.79 -5.58
N TYR A 168 10.10 -2.19 -4.36
CA TYR A 168 10.64 -1.57 -3.16
C TYR A 168 11.59 -2.52 -2.46
N VAL A 169 12.87 -2.16 -2.47
CA VAL A 169 13.91 -2.89 -1.74
C VAL A 169 14.24 -2.08 -0.49
N VAL A 170 14.02 -2.67 0.68
CA VAL A 170 14.53 -2.08 1.92
C VAL A 170 16.05 -2.13 1.82
N ALA A 171 16.67 -0.97 1.65
CA ALA A 171 18.12 -0.86 1.76
C ALA A 171 18.48 -1.42 3.14
N ARG A 172 19.22 -2.53 3.18
CA ARG A 172 19.84 -2.95 4.43
C ARG A 172 20.68 -1.75 4.84
N LEU A 173 20.35 -1.15 5.98
CA LEU A 173 21.34 -0.39 6.72
C LEU A 173 22.41 -1.43 7.06
N THR A 174 23.33 -1.67 6.13
CA THR A 174 24.63 -2.22 6.49
C THR A 174 25.11 -1.21 7.50
N SER A 175 25.10 -1.59 8.78
CA SER A 175 25.81 -0.88 9.84
C SER A 175 27.20 -0.64 9.30
N THR A 176 27.37 0.52 8.68
CA THR A 176 28.65 1.02 8.30
C THR A 176 29.08 1.61 9.61
N ASP A 177 30.01 0.92 10.26
CA ASP A 177 30.71 1.36 11.46
C ASP A 177 30.77 2.88 11.46
N SER A 178 30.00 3.51 12.36
CA SER A 178 30.09 4.94 12.57
C SER A 178 31.28 5.15 13.51
N PRO A 179 32.42 5.68 13.04
CA PRO A 179 33.46 6.14 13.94
C PRO A 179 32.99 7.50 14.46
N PHE A 180 32.06 7.48 15.43
CA PHE A 180 31.69 8.70 16.13
C PHE A 180 32.75 8.97 17.20
N GLU A 181 33.91 9.46 16.76
CA GLU A 181 34.74 10.32 17.61
C GLU A 181 33.95 11.62 17.79
N GLY A 182 33.59 11.89 19.04
CA GLY A 182 32.82 13.07 19.40
C GLY A 182 33.59 14.36 19.20
N ASP A 183 32.85 15.43 18.92
CA ASP A 183 33.22 16.74 19.44
C ASP A 183 31.94 17.56 19.68
N GLY A 184 31.93 18.22 20.83
CA GLY A 184 30.79 18.98 21.34
C GLY A 184 30.72 20.37 20.74
N GLY A 185 29.51 20.83 20.42
CA GLY A 185 29.27 22.21 20.01
C GLY A 185 27.87 22.64 20.40
N ALA A 186 27.74 23.29 21.55
CA ALA A 186 26.54 23.99 21.98
C ALA A 186 26.34 25.25 21.12
N GLY A 187 25.12 25.45 20.62
CA GLY A 187 24.73 26.65 19.87
C GLY A 187 23.22 26.83 19.88
N GLU A 188 22.74 27.58 20.86
CA GLU A 188 21.39 28.15 20.91
C GLU A 188 21.12 29.03 19.69
N ARG A 189 19.98 28.86 19.00
CA ARG A 189 19.36 29.94 18.21
C ARG A 189 17.84 29.94 18.28
N GLU A 190 17.36 31.16 18.46
CA GLU A 190 16.00 31.65 18.66
C GLU A 190 15.07 31.41 17.47
N ALA A 191 13.78 31.42 17.79
CA ALA A 191 12.65 31.26 16.88
C ALA A 191 12.19 32.60 16.29
N GLU A 192 11.75 32.59 15.02
CA GLU A 192 10.91 33.64 14.44
C GLU A 192 9.60 33.06 13.87
N PRO A 193 8.46 33.76 14.02
CA PRO A 193 7.16 33.37 13.46
C PRO A 193 6.76 34.19 12.23
N GLY A 194 5.98 33.56 11.33
CA GLY A 194 5.10 34.28 10.40
C GLY A 194 5.11 33.76 8.96
N GLU A 195 4.00 33.20 8.49
CA GLU A 195 3.06 33.89 7.60
C GLU A 195 2.03 32.92 7.01
N SER A 196 0.78 33.37 7.07
CA SER A 196 -0.42 32.69 6.61
C SER A 196 -0.76 33.17 5.20
N GLY A 197 -1.00 32.25 4.27
CA GLY A 197 -1.48 32.56 2.92
C GLY A 197 -2.52 31.53 2.45
N GLU A 198 -3.74 31.99 2.22
CA GLU A 198 -4.90 31.24 1.71
C GLU A 198 -4.86 30.99 0.19
N SER A 199 -5.26 29.76 -0.20
CA SER A 199 -6.17 29.27 -1.29
C SER A 199 -6.24 29.95 -2.70
N PRO A 200 -6.83 29.32 -3.77
CA PRO A 200 -7.57 28.05 -3.86
C PRO A 200 -7.16 27.10 -5.04
N GLY A 201 -7.65 25.85 -5.01
CA GLY A 201 -7.60 24.92 -6.15
C GLY A 201 -6.99 23.55 -5.83
N GLY A 202 -7.50 22.87 -4.80
CA GLY A 202 -6.93 21.61 -4.32
C GLY A 202 -7.21 20.43 -5.25
N THR A 203 -6.37 20.21 -6.25
CA THR A 203 -6.03 18.83 -6.62
C THR A 203 -5.64 18.11 -5.33
N VAL A 204 -6.15 16.90 -5.09
CA VAL A 204 -5.74 16.08 -3.95
C VAL A 204 -4.26 15.76 -4.14
N ARG A 205 -3.40 16.67 -3.68
CA ARG A 205 -1.96 16.59 -3.81
C ARG A 205 -1.52 15.72 -2.65
N TRP A 206 -1.31 14.45 -2.94
CA TRP A 206 -0.58 13.56 -2.04
C TRP A 206 0.70 14.29 -1.61
N PRO A 207 1.10 14.23 -0.33
CA PRO A 207 2.40 14.75 0.08
C PRO A 207 3.43 14.15 -0.88
N ARG A 208 4.19 15.04 -1.54
CA ARG A 208 5.26 14.60 -2.44
C ARG A 208 6.11 13.64 -1.63
N ARG A 209 6.26 12.41 -2.15
CA ARG A 209 7.09 11.34 -1.58
C ARG A 209 8.35 11.97 -0.99
N LEU A 210 8.56 11.82 0.32
CA LEU A 210 9.93 11.87 0.82
C LEU A 210 10.61 10.69 0.15
N THR A 211 11.54 10.99 -0.75
CA THR A 211 12.35 9.98 -1.42
C THR A 211 13.24 9.34 -0.35
N VAL A 212 12.73 8.35 0.37
CA VAL A 212 13.59 7.38 1.04
C VAL A 212 14.34 6.69 -0.10
N GLY A 213 15.67 6.82 -0.11
CA GLY A 213 16.53 6.44 -1.24
C GLY A 213 16.27 5.00 -1.69
N ALA A 214 15.42 4.84 -2.70
CA ALA A 214 15.29 3.59 -3.42
C ALA A 214 16.54 3.47 -4.31
N ALA A 215 17.45 2.57 -3.94
CA ALA A 215 18.54 2.18 -4.81
C ALA A 215 17.94 1.47 -6.03
N LEU A 216 17.85 2.18 -7.16
CA LEU A 216 17.52 1.58 -8.46
C LEU A 216 18.67 0.66 -8.90
N SER A 217 18.52 -0.64 -8.69
CA SER A 217 19.38 -1.64 -9.35
C SER A 217 18.88 -1.87 -10.77
N LEU A 218 19.56 -1.26 -11.75
CA LEU A 218 19.43 -1.58 -13.17
C LEU A 218 20.15 -2.91 -13.45
N ALA A 219 19.41 -4.02 -13.48
CA ALA A 219 19.91 -5.28 -14.02
C ALA A 219 19.59 -5.36 -15.53
N ALA A 220 20.57 -5.01 -16.37
CA ALA A 220 20.51 -5.25 -17.81
C ALA A 220 20.82 -6.73 -18.09
N GLY A 221 19.79 -7.52 -18.40
CA GLY A 221 19.92 -8.88 -18.90
C GLY A 221 19.90 -8.91 -20.43
N LEU A 222 21.09 -8.94 -21.05
CA LEU A 222 21.27 -9.35 -22.44
C LEU A 222 21.01 -10.86 -22.55
N ALA A 223 19.93 -11.26 -23.22
CA ALA A 223 19.74 -12.63 -23.67
C ALA A 223 19.59 -12.63 -25.20
N GLY A 224 20.69 -12.97 -25.87
CA GLY A 224 20.76 -13.16 -27.31
C GLY A 224 19.91 -14.34 -27.76
N TRP A 225 19.10 -14.13 -28.80
CA TRP A 225 18.45 -15.19 -29.53
C TRP A 225 19.38 -15.66 -30.66
N ALA A 226 19.93 -16.85 -30.49
CA ALA A 226 20.64 -17.57 -31.55
C ALA A 226 19.61 -18.18 -32.51
N VAL A 227 19.76 -17.85 -33.80
CA VAL A 227 19.11 -18.47 -34.94
C VAL A 227 19.58 -19.92 -35.05
N SER A 228 18.63 -20.87 -35.13
CA SER A 228 18.93 -22.22 -35.63
C SER A 228 18.13 -22.48 -36.90
N ARG A 229 18.87 -22.63 -38.01
CA ARG A 229 18.39 -23.16 -39.30
C ARG A 229 18.37 -24.68 -39.20
N SER A 230 17.30 -25.30 -39.69
CA SER A 230 17.33 -26.69 -40.12
C SER A 230 16.65 -26.81 -41.46
N HIS A 231 17.46 -27.06 -42.50
CA HIS A 231 17.04 -27.69 -43.74
C HIS A 231 16.82 -29.18 -43.47
N HIS A 232 15.66 -29.71 -43.81
CA HIS A 232 15.47 -30.86 -44.70
C HIS A 232 13.99 -31.13 -44.94
#